data_AF-A0A0R3PRG0-F1
#
_entry.id   AF-A0A0R3PRG0-F1
#
_cell.length_a   1.000
_cell.length_b   1.000
_cell.length_c   1.000
_cell.angle_alpha   90.00
_cell.angle_beta   90.00
_cell.angle_gamma   90.00
#
_symmetry.space_group_name_H-M   'P 1'
#
loop_
_entity.id
_entity.type
_entity.pdbx_description
1 polymer ?
#
loop_
_entity_poly.entity_id
_entity_poly.type
_entity_poly.pdbx_seq_one_letter_code
_entity_poly.pdbx_strand_id
1 'polypeptide(L)'
;MAVTFPIVVDLSVEPCSMTSSGFGQKLVIADVGGPGNLFPKIHKEKEFDLKEICKACQSPFSFVFGPGAGPWKVVGRNCEMVSDANLTTAKVATKIASLPPGHSPPYKMDVIDSPKFNLMANLAMSEPGSGEVVHCKYSVRIGKDNFPETIRKALVKHYGESLGHYYYDTTPDTVAYEGWFTAAEKIYRIDEI
;
A
#
# COMPACT_ATOMS: atom_id res chain seq x y z
N MET A 1 -15.19 10.55 -17.29
CA MET A 1 -14.31 10.92 -16.17
C MET A 1 -15.17 11.47 -15.05
N ALA A 2 -15.08 10.89 -13.85
CA ALA A 2 -15.81 11.39 -12.69
C ALA A 2 -14.89 11.42 -11.46
N VAL A 3 -14.87 12.56 -10.79
CA VAL A 3 -14.32 12.74 -9.44
C VAL A 3 -15.48 13.16 -8.55
N THR A 4 -15.74 12.40 -7.50
CA THR A 4 -16.86 12.62 -6.57
C THR A 4 -16.34 12.73 -5.14
N PHE A 5 -16.88 13.69 -4.38
CA PHE A 5 -16.48 13.95 -2.99
C PHE A 5 -17.55 14.78 -2.25
N PRO A 6 -17.77 14.56 -0.93
CA PRO A 6 -17.28 13.43 -0.14
C PRO A 6 -18.14 12.16 -0.34
N ILE A 7 -17.49 10.98 -0.32
CA ILE A 7 -18.21 9.69 -0.21
C ILE A 7 -17.60 8.85 0.91
N VAL A 8 -18.38 7.89 1.42
CA VAL A 8 -17.92 6.85 2.34
C VAL A 8 -17.88 5.52 1.58
N VAL A 9 -16.76 4.80 1.68
CA VAL A 9 -16.57 3.46 1.09
C VAL A 9 -16.49 2.43 2.20
N ASP A 10 -17.03 1.23 1.95
CA ASP A 10 -16.79 0.06 2.79
C ASP A 10 -15.70 -0.81 2.17
N LEU A 11 -14.50 -0.80 2.76
CA LEU A 11 -13.36 -1.60 2.31
C LEU A 11 -13.42 -3.06 2.75
N SER A 12 -14.31 -3.41 3.69
CA SER A 12 -14.42 -4.77 4.22
C SER A 12 -15.16 -5.74 3.29
N VAL A 13 -15.83 -5.20 2.27
CA VAL A 13 -16.56 -5.94 1.25
C VAL A 13 -15.79 -6.01 -0.07
N GLU A 14 -16.24 -6.89 -0.96
CA GLU A 14 -15.73 -6.96 -2.33
C GLU A 14 -15.85 -5.60 -3.04
N PRO A 15 -14.85 -5.19 -3.85
CA PRO A 15 -13.69 -5.98 -4.29
C PRO A 15 -12.45 -5.88 -3.37
N CYS A 16 -12.54 -5.16 -2.25
CA CYS A 16 -11.37 -4.84 -1.42
C CYS A 16 -11.10 -5.91 -0.37
N SER A 17 -12.14 -6.35 0.33
CA SER A 17 -12.08 -7.41 1.35
C SER A 17 -10.95 -7.22 2.36
N MET A 18 -10.82 -5.99 2.88
CA MET A 18 -9.77 -5.55 3.82
C MET A 18 -10.16 -5.82 5.29
N THR A 19 -9.17 -5.74 6.20
CA THR A 19 -9.40 -5.90 7.65
C THR A 19 -10.05 -4.70 8.35
N SER A 20 -10.18 -3.58 7.65
CA SER A 20 -10.91 -2.38 8.07
C SER A 20 -12.05 -2.08 7.10
N SER A 21 -13.11 -1.45 7.58
CA SER A 21 -14.23 -0.99 6.74
C SER A 21 -13.94 0.32 6.01
N GLY A 22 -12.85 1.02 6.29
CA GLY A 22 -12.57 2.29 5.63
C GLY A 22 -11.16 2.81 5.88
N PHE A 23 -10.88 3.97 5.28
CA PHE A 23 -9.62 4.70 5.42
C PHE A 23 -9.46 5.39 6.77
N GLY A 24 -10.51 5.45 7.59
CA GLY A 24 -10.42 5.99 8.93
C GLY A 24 -10.13 7.48 8.99
N GLN A 25 -9.57 7.92 10.13
CA GLN A 25 -9.14 9.29 10.39
C GLN A 25 -7.65 9.35 10.72
N LYS A 26 -7.07 10.55 10.65
CA LYS A 26 -5.65 10.81 10.97
C LYS A 26 -4.70 9.91 10.22
N LEU A 27 -4.93 9.77 8.91
CA LEU A 27 -4.08 8.94 8.07
C LEU A 27 -2.66 9.51 8.06
N VAL A 28 -1.68 8.66 8.30
CA VAL A 28 -0.26 8.99 8.17
C VAL A 28 0.41 7.97 7.26
N ILE A 29 1.52 8.37 6.65
CA ILE A 29 2.34 7.49 5.82
C ILE A 29 3.61 7.15 6.59
N ALA A 30 4.04 5.89 6.53
CA ALA A 30 5.37 5.45 6.91
C ALA A 30 6.12 4.94 5.68
N ASP A 31 7.25 5.57 5.39
CA ASP A 31 8.24 5.13 4.42
C ASP A 31 9.36 4.42 5.19
N VAL A 32 9.38 3.08 5.11
CA VAL A 32 10.23 2.24 5.94
C VAL A 32 11.27 1.55 5.08
N GLY A 33 12.54 1.66 5.48
CA GLY A 33 13.66 1.06 4.75
C GLY A 33 13.88 1.72 3.40
N GLY A 34 14.25 0.92 2.41
CA GLY A 34 14.42 1.40 1.04
C GLY A 34 15.11 0.39 0.12
N PRO A 35 15.16 0.67 -1.19
CA PRO A 35 15.89 -0.14 -2.17
C PRO A 35 17.36 -0.40 -1.82
N GLY A 36 17.99 0.49 -1.02
CA GLY A 36 19.34 0.29 -0.49
C GLY A 36 19.50 -0.96 0.38
N ASN A 37 18.41 -1.49 0.96
CA ASN A 37 18.42 -2.78 1.66
C ASN A 37 18.39 -3.99 0.72
N LEU A 38 18.03 -3.81 -0.55
CA LEU A 38 17.94 -4.87 -1.54
C LEU A 38 19.17 -4.90 -2.47
N PHE A 39 19.63 -3.73 -2.91
CA PHE A 39 20.66 -3.59 -3.93
C PHE A 39 21.68 -2.51 -3.55
N PRO A 40 23.00 -2.70 -3.82
CA PRO A 40 23.62 -3.82 -4.54
C PRO A 40 23.86 -5.07 -3.68
N LYS A 41 23.81 -4.94 -2.36
CA LYS A 41 23.95 -6.06 -1.41
C LYS A 41 22.68 -6.16 -0.58
N ILE A 42 22.13 -7.36 -0.50
CA ILE A 42 20.94 -7.62 0.30
C ILE A 42 21.26 -7.60 1.81
N HIS A 43 20.49 -6.83 2.57
CA HIS A 43 20.51 -6.74 4.03
C HIS A 43 19.44 -7.66 4.62
N LYS A 44 19.69 -8.98 4.65
CA LYS A 44 18.71 -10.02 5.05
C LYS A 44 18.24 -9.90 6.50
N GLU A 45 19.00 -9.19 7.33
CA GLU A 45 18.70 -8.86 8.72
C GLU A 45 17.61 -7.79 8.87
N LYS A 46 17.29 -7.04 7.81
CA LYS A 46 16.27 -5.98 7.81
C LYS A 46 14.87 -6.60 7.75
N GLU A 47 14.39 -6.98 8.92
CA GLU A 47 13.02 -7.43 9.20
C GLU A 47 12.33 -6.41 10.09
N PHE A 48 11.10 -6.07 9.75
CA PHE A 48 10.28 -5.10 10.45
C PHE A 48 8.97 -5.73 10.88
N ASP A 49 8.32 -5.16 11.88
CA ASP A 49 7.00 -5.56 12.39
C ASP A 49 6.06 -4.36 12.34
N LEU A 50 4.88 -4.55 11.72
CA LEU A 50 3.87 -3.49 11.57
C LEU A 50 3.49 -2.86 12.90
N LYS A 51 3.47 -3.61 14.02
CA LYS A 51 3.14 -3.06 15.34
C LYS A 51 4.19 -2.08 15.83
N GLU A 52 5.47 -2.40 15.65
CA GLU A 52 6.57 -1.53 16.03
C GLU A 52 6.62 -0.28 15.14
N ILE A 53 6.34 -0.42 13.84
CA ILE A 53 6.22 0.73 12.93
C ILE A 53 5.07 1.65 13.34
N CYS A 54 3.90 1.08 13.65
CA CYS A 54 2.74 1.84 14.12
C CYS A 54 3.04 2.62 15.40
N LYS A 55 3.73 1.98 16.35
CA LYS A 55 4.18 2.63 17.59
C LYS A 55 5.16 3.76 17.31
N ALA A 56 6.12 3.56 16.41
CA ALA A 56 7.08 4.60 16.00
C ALA A 56 6.40 5.80 15.33
N CYS A 57 5.31 5.56 14.59
CA CYS A 57 4.51 6.60 13.95
C CYS A 57 3.46 7.24 14.88
N GLN A 58 3.49 6.93 16.17
CA GLN A 58 2.51 7.41 17.17
C GLN A 58 1.06 7.01 16.83
N SER A 59 0.88 5.85 16.18
CA SER A 59 -0.41 5.30 15.77
C SER A 59 -0.59 3.81 16.15
N PRO A 60 -0.46 3.45 17.45
CA PRO A 60 -0.35 2.06 17.91
C PRO A 60 -1.63 1.20 17.73
N PHE A 61 -2.80 1.82 17.49
CA PHE A 61 -4.08 1.14 17.31
C PHE A 61 -4.69 1.50 15.94
N SER A 62 -3.96 1.14 14.88
CA SER A 62 -4.29 1.54 13.52
C SER A 62 -4.69 0.38 12.62
N PHE A 63 -5.44 0.73 11.57
CA PHE A 63 -5.48 -0.02 10.34
C PHE A 63 -4.26 0.36 9.49
N VAL A 64 -3.53 -0.62 8.98
CA VAL A 64 -2.30 -0.46 8.20
C VAL A 64 -2.44 -1.20 6.88
N PHE A 65 -2.12 -0.52 5.79
CA PHE A 65 -2.12 -1.09 4.46
C PHE A 65 -1.09 -0.44 3.55
N GLY A 66 -0.67 -1.14 2.51
CA GLY A 66 0.31 -0.62 1.55
C GLY A 66 1.32 -1.66 1.07
N PRO A 67 2.05 -1.36 -0.01
CA PRO A 67 3.01 -2.27 -0.62
C PRO A 67 4.32 -2.39 0.17
N GLY A 68 5.01 -3.50 0.00
CA GLY A 68 6.39 -3.70 0.46
C GLY A 68 6.95 -5.05 0.05
N ALA A 69 8.17 -5.34 0.48
CA ALA A 69 8.76 -6.67 0.33
C ALA A 69 8.30 -7.58 1.49
N GLY A 70 7.77 -8.76 1.14
CA GLY A 70 7.13 -9.64 2.10
C GLY A 70 8.08 -10.43 3.00
N PRO A 71 7.54 -11.05 4.06
CA PRO A 71 8.32 -11.71 5.09
C PRO A 71 8.89 -13.05 4.60
N TRP A 72 10.05 -13.02 3.95
CA TRP A 72 10.61 -14.20 3.28
C TRP A 72 10.86 -15.39 4.22
N LYS A 73 11.12 -15.15 5.51
CA LYS A 73 11.28 -16.21 6.52
C LYS A 73 9.96 -16.91 6.86
N VAL A 74 8.84 -16.19 6.78
CA VAL A 74 7.49 -16.74 7.00
C VAL A 74 7.04 -17.53 5.78
N VAL A 75 7.31 -17.00 4.58
CA VAL A 75 6.89 -17.61 3.31
C VAL A 75 7.85 -18.71 2.83
N GLY A 76 9.10 -18.69 3.31
CA GLY A 76 10.17 -19.59 2.88
C GLY A 76 10.81 -19.21 1.54
N ARG A 77 10.49 -18.03 0.99
CA ARG A 77 11.02 -17.47 -0.25
C ARG A 77 10.71 -15.98 -0.35
N ASN A 78 11.37 -15.29 -1.28
CA ASN A 78 11.05 -13.90 -1.58
C ASN A 78 9.61 -13.78 -2.10
N CYS A 79 8.93 -12.72 -1.68
CA CYS A 79 7.59 -12.40 -2.12
C CYS A 79 7.37 -10.88 -2.09
N GLU A 80 6.45 -10.42 -2.95
CA GLU A 80 5.85 -9.11 -2.84
C GLU A 80 4.76 -9.14 -1.77
N MET A 81 4.49 -7.99 -1.14
CA MET A 81 3.51 -7.84 -0.08
C MET A 81 2.58 -6.66 -0.36
N VAL A 82 1.29 -6.87 -0.08
CA VAL A 82 0.33 -5.81 0.23
C VAL A 82 -0.13 -6.04 1.67
N SER A 83 0.35 -5.20 2.58
CA SER A 83 -0.03 -5.23 3.99
C SER A 83 -1.53 -4.94 4.14
N ASP A 84 -2.14 -5.63 5.11
CA ASP A 84 -3.52 -5.45 5.52
C ASP A 84 -3.64 -5.94 6.97
N ALA A 85 -3.58 -5.01 7.91
CA ALA A 85 -3.59 -5.32 9.34
C ALA A 85 -4.44 -4.31 10.12
N ASN A 86 -5.33 -4.80 10.96
CA ASN A 86 -6.10 -4.01 11.91
C ASN A 86 -5.62 -4.35 13.32
N LEU A 87 -4.81 -3.47 13.90
CA LEU A 87 -4.18 -3.69 15.20
C LEU A 87 -5.16 -3.58 16.37
N THR A 88 -6.28 -2.88 16.18
CA THR A 88 -7.35 -2.77 17.19
C THR A 88 -8.11 -4.08 17.36
N THR A 89 -8.35 -4.81 16.26
CA THR A 89 -8.99 -6.13 16.30
C THR A 89 -8.00 -7.28 16.28
N ALA A 90 -6.69 -6.98 16.27
CA ALA A 90 -5.60 -7.94 16.12
C ALA A 90 -5.74 -8.86 14.90
N LYS A 91 -6.38 -8.38 13.82
CA LYS A 91 -6.59 -9.14 12.58
C LYS A 91 -5.52 -8.77 11.55
N VAL A 92 -4.80 -9.76 11.03
CA VAL A 92 -3.85 -9.57 9.94
C VAL A 92 -4.26 -10.45 8.76
N ALA A 93 -4.32 -9.86 7.57
CA ALA A 93 -4.66 -10.53 6.32
C ALA A 93 -3.75 -10.05 5.18
N THR A 94 -2.45 -9.96 5.48
CA THR A 94 -1.42 -9.53 4.53
C THR A 94 -1.46 -10.41 3.29
N LYS A 95 -1.60 -9.78 2.12
CA LYS A 95 -1.64 -10.45 0.83
C LYS A 95 -0.23 -10.53 0.28
N ILE A 96 0.17 -11.68 -0.23
CA ILE A 96 1.51 -11.88 -0.81
C ILE A 96 1.43 -12.45 -2.22
N ALA A 97 2.47 -12.18 -3.01
CA ALA A 97 2.71 -12.86 -4.28
C ALA A 97 4.14 -13.41 -4.33
N SER A 98 4.30 -14.70 -4.65
CA SER A 98 5.60 -15.36 -4.74
C SER A 98 5.75 -16.16 -6.03
N LEU A 99 6.97 -16.55 -6.39
CA LEU A 99 7.29 -17.35 -7.58
C LEU A 99 7.76 -18.76 -7.19
N PRO A 100 6.84 -19.69 -6.88
CA PRO A 100 7.22 -21.08 -6.60
C PRO A 100 7.71 -21.81 -7.87
N PRO A 101 8.73 -22.68 -7.77
CA PRO A 101 9.17 -23.51 -8.89
C PRO A 101 8.05 -24.40 -9.43
N GLY A 102 7.92 -24.47 -10.76
CA GLY A 102 7.00 -25.41 -11.43
C GLY A 102 5.50 -25.05 -11.32
N HIS A 103 5.15 -23.84 -10.90
CA HIS A 103 3.76 -23.38 -10.79
C HIS A 103 3.25 -22.75 -12.10
N SER A 104 1.97 -22.94 -12.41
CA SER A 104 1.28 -22.31 -13.53
C SER A 104 -0.06 -21.74 -13.05
N PRO A 105 -0.30 -20.41 -13.11
CA PRO A 105 0.59 -19.35 -13.61
C PRO A 105 1.90 -19.25 -12.80
N PRO A 106 2.96 -18.57 -13.28
CA PRO A 106 4.29 -18.60 -12.64
C PRO A 106 4.34 -17.99 -11.23
N TYR A 107 3.22 -17.41 -10.77
CA TYR A 107 3.08 -16.83 -9.44
C TYR A 107 2.00 -17.56 -8.63
N LYS A 108 2.14 -17.47 -7.31
CA LYS A 108 1.15 -17.88 -6.33
C LYS A 108 0.82 -16.70 -5.43
N MET A 109 -0.48 -16.45 -5.25
CA MET A 109 -0.99 -15.48 -4.29
C MET A 109 -1.51 -16.22 -3.07
N ASP A 110 -1.23 -15.69 -1.88
CA ASP A 110 -1.72 -16.21 -0.60
C ASP A 110 -2.05 -15.06 0.34
N VAL A 111 -2.82 -15.35 1.38
CA VAL A 111 -3.06 -14.45 2.52
C VAL A 111 -2.38 -15.05 3.73
N ILE A 112 -1.58 -14.26 4.45
CA ILE A 112 -0.83 -14.70 5.62
C ILE A 112 -1.24 -13.89 6.86
N ASP A 113 -1.26 -14.57 8.00
CA ASP A 113 -1.43 -13.98 9.33
C ASP A 113 -0.05 -13.65 9.92
N SER A 114 0.62 -12.65 9.32
CA SER A 114 1.91 -12.18 9.81
C SER A 114 2.02 -10.66 9.67
N PRO A 115 2.37 -9.95 10.77
CA PRO A 115 2.60 -8.51 10.73
C PRO A 115 4.02 -8.17 10.27
N LYS A 116 4.80 -9.14 9.79
CA LYS A 116 6.21 -8.93 9.44
C LYS A 116 6.37 -8.60 7.98
N PHE A 117 7.42 -7.82 7.68
CA PHE A 117 7.89 -7.56 6.33
C PHE A 117 9.41 -7.40 6.33
N ASN A 118 10.03 -7.33 5.15
CA ASN A 118 11.47 -7.23 5.01
C ASN A 118 11.85 -6.09 4.07
N LEU A 119 13.09 -5.58 4.22
CA LEU A 119 13.77 -4.63 3.33
C LEU A 119 13.14 -3.23 3.25
N MET A 120 11.88 -3.13 2.81
CA MET A 120 11.19 -1.87 2.61
C MET A 120 9.66 -2.01 2.58
N ALA A 121 8.95 -0.95 2.95
CA ALA A 121 7.52 -0.81 2.73
C ALA A 121 7.08 0.67 2.68
N ASN A 122 6.06 0.96 1.88
CA ASN A 122 5.35 2.23 1.89
C ASN A 122 3.95 1.98 2.46
N LEU A 123 3.75 2.37 3.71
CA LEU A 123 2.56 2.02 4.48
C LEU A 123 1.71 3.27 4.70
N ALA A 124 0.40 3.14 4.53
CA ALA A 124 -0.59 4.07 5.04
C ALA A 124 -1.19 3.47 6.31
N MET A 125 -1.37 4.29 7.35
CA MET A 125 -1.99 3.86 8.59
C MET A 125 -2.91 4.92 9.17
N SER A 126 -4.03 4.51 9.74
CA SER A 126 -5.07 5.41 10.26
C SER A 126 -5.83 4.79 11.42
N GLU A 127 -6.55 5.61 12.17
CA GLU A 127 -7.53 5.10 13.14
C GLU A 127 -8.59 4.28 12.39
N PRO A 128 -8.85 3.00 12.75
CA PRO A 128 -9.74 2.15 11.97
C PRO A 128 -11.18 2.66 12.00
N GLY A 129 -11.88 2.56 10.87
CA GLY A 129 -13.28 2.93 10.75
C GLY A 129 -13.63 3.59 9.43
N SER A 130 -14.83 4.16 9.35
CA SER A 130 -15.25 4.96 8.20
C SER A 130 -14.45 6.26 8.09
N GLY A 131 -14.32 6.76 6.87
CA GLY A 131 -13.70 8.05 6.58
C GLY A 131 -14.16 8.55 5.22
N GLU A 132 -14.26 9.87 5.08
CA GLU A 132 -14.57 10.49 3.78
C GLU A 132 -13.38 10.32 2.84
N VAL A 133 -13.69 9.98 1.59
CA VAL A 133 -12.69 9.77 0.54
C VAL A 133 -13.08 10.49 -0.73
N VAL A 134 -12.07 10.84 -1.52
CA VAL A 134 -12.22 11.23 -2.91
C VAL A 134 -12.34 9.96 -3.74
N HIS A 135 -13.42 9.83 -4.50
CA HIS A 135 -13.63 8.72 -5.42
C HIS A 135 -13.35 9.15 -6.85
N CYS A 136 -12.57 8.32 -7.52
CA CYS A 136 -11.93 8.61 -8.78
C CYS A 136 -12.25 7.47 -9.74
N LYS A 137 -13.00 7.77 -10.81
CA LYS A 137 -13.32 6.79 -11.87
C LYS A 137 -12.91 7.29 -13.25
N TYR A 138 -12.01 6.52 -13.86
CA TYR A 138 -11.37 6.84 -15.13
C TYR A 138 -11.36 5.62 -16.03
N SER A 139 -11.46 5.84 -17.33
CA SER A 139 -11.41 4.78 -18.35
C SER A 139 -10.78 5.35 -19.60
N VAL A 140 -10.03 4.51 -20.31
CA VAL A 140 -9.29 4.85 -21.53
C VAL A 140 -8.22 5.91 -21.26
N ARG A 141 -6.95 5.49 -21.33
CA ARG A 141 -5.82 6.39 -21.16
C ARG A 141 -5.50 7.07 -22.49
N ILE A 142 -5.72 8.38 -22.54
CA ILE A 142 -5.42 9.22 -23.72
C ILE A 142 -4.05 9.91 -23.65
N GLY A 143 -3.32 9.76 -22.54
CA GLY A 143 -2.05 10.44 -22.27
C GLY A 143 -0.91 9.47 -21.98
N LYS A 144 0.33 9.99 -21.95
CA LYS A 144 1.53 9.19 -21.68
C LYS A 144 1.64 8.72 -20.22
N ASP A 145 1.06 9.46 -19.29
CA ASP A 145 1.19 9.22 -17.85
C ASP A 145 0.16 8.18 -17.40
N ASN A 146 0.59 7.23 -16.57
CA ASN A 146 -0.31 6.27 -15.94
C ASN A 146 -1.20 6.95 -14.88
N PHE A 147 -2.13 6.20 -14.30
CA PHE A 147 -3.11 6.77 -13.37
C PHE A 147 -2.49 7.38 -12.10
N PRO A 148 -1.67 6.66 -11.31
CA PRO A 148 -0.99 7.27 -10.16
C PRO A 148 -0.11 8.47 -10.53
N GLU A 149 0.65 8.39 -11.62
CA GLU A 149 1.54 9.46 -12.07
C GLU A 149 0.76 10.72 -12.47
N THR A 150 -0.40 10.54 -13.11
CA THR A 150 -1.31 11.64 -13.44
C THR A 150 -1.78 12.37 -12.19
N ILE A 151 -2.19 11.63 -11.15
CA ILE A 151 -2.61 12.22 -9.86
C ILE A 151 -1.43 12.98 -9.22
N ARG A 152 -0.25 12.36 -9.15
CA ARG A 152 0.93 12.97 -8.52
C ARG A 152 1.35 14.25 -9.23
N LYS A 153 1.45 14.24 -10.56
CA LYS A 153 1.78 15.44 -11.34
C LYS A 153 0.75 16.55 -11.20
N ALA A 154 -0.55 16.21 -11.10
CA ALA A 154 -1.59 17.20 -10.87
C ALA A 154 -1.42 17.87 -9.49
N LEU A 155 -1.14 17.08 -8.44
CA LEU A 155 -0.86 17.59 -7.10
C LEU A 155 0.42 18.46 -7.08
N VAL A 156 1.51 18.01 -7.70
CA VAL A 156 2.77 18.78 -7.82
C VAL A 156 2.54 20.10 -8.52
N LYS A 157 1.82 20.09 -9.66
CA LYS A 157 1.55 21.30 -10.43
C LYS A 157 0.77 22.33 -9.62
N HIS A 158 -0.10 21.88 -8.72
CA HIS A 158 -0.95 22.76 -7.90
C HIS A 158 -0.26 23.20 -6.59
N TYR A 159 0.46 22.29 -5.91
CA TYR A 159 0.99 22.50 -4.57
C TYR A 159 2.53 22.62 -4.48
N GLY A 160 3.28 22.23 -5.51
CA GLY A 160 4.71 22.52 -5.66
C GLY A 160 5.73 21.43 -5.27
N GLU A 161 5.32 20.28 -4.70
CA GLU A 161 6.26 19.22 -4.25
C GLU A 161 5.86 17.78 -4.68
N SER A 162 6.85 16.88 -4.80
CA SER A 162 6.79 15.54 -5.43
C SER A 162 6.47 14.37 -4.50
N LEU A 163 5.82 13.31 -5.02
CA LEU A 163 5.55 12.05 -4.32
C LEU A 163 5.76 10.83 -5.24
N GLY A 164 6.15 9.69 -4.64
CA GLY A 164 5.87 8.27 -4.95
C GLY A 164 6.14 7.65 -6.34
N HIS A 165 6.30 6.31 -6.38
CA HIS A 165 6.50 5.51 -7.60
C HIS A 165 5.36 4.52 -7.89
N TYR A 166 4.95 4.42 -9.16
CA TYR A 166 4.15 3.32 -9.75
C TYR A 166 4.60 3.19 -11.21
N TYR A 167 4.74 1.97 -11.74
CA TYR A 167 5.34 1.74 -13.06
C TYR A 167 4.46 2.26 -14.21
N TYR A 168 3.47 1.51 -14.71
CA TYR A 168 2.49 1.98 -15.71
C TYR A 168 1.52 0.85 -16.10
N ASP A 169 0.37 1.18 -16.70
CA ASP A 169 -0.45 0.21 -17.44
C ASP A 169 0.08 -0.07 -18.84
N THR A 170 -0.17 -1.27 -19.33
CA THR A 170 0.25 -1.75 -20.65
C THR A 170 -0.88 -1.80 -21.70
N THR A 171 -2.13 -1.51 -21.31
CA THR A 171 -3.32 -1.59 -22.17
C THR A 171 -4.12 -0.28 -22.18
N PRO A 172 -3.57 0.82 -22.73
CA PRO A 172 -4.14 2.17 -22.61
C PRO A 172 -5.57 2.28 -23.15
N ASP A 173 -5.90 1.56 -24.22
CA ASP A 173 -7.19 1.68 -24.92
C ASP A 173 -8.36 1.02 -24.16
N THR A 174 -8.06 0.11 -23.24
CA THR A 174 -9.06 -0.68 -22.50
C THR A 174 -8.98 -0.52 -20.99
N VAL A 175 -7.96 0.18 -20.47
CA VAL A 175 -7.77 0.32 -19.03
C VAL A 175 -8.92 1.10 -18.39
N ALA A 176 -9.39 0.58 -17.25
CA ALA A 176 -10.33 1.26 -16.37
C ALA A 176 -9.73 1.30 -14.96
N TYR A 177 -9.80 2.46 -14.33
CA TYR A 177 -9.33 2.70 -12.98
C TYR A 177 -10.49 3.18 -12.12
N GLU A 178 -10.60 2.57 -10.95
CA GLU A 178 -11.48 3.01 -9.88
C GLU A 178 -10.66 3.03 -8.59
N GLY A 179 -10.62 4.18 -7.91
CA GLY A 179 -9.81 4.37 -6.72
C GLY A 179 -10.45 5.32 -5.71
N TRP A 180 -10.16 5.06 -4.45
CA TRP A 180 -10.56 5.89 -3.31
C TRP A 180 -9.30 6.43 -2.63
N PHE A 181 -9.29 7.74 -2.38
CA PHE A 181 -8.11 8.45 -1.89
C PHE A 181 -8.48 9.34 -0.71
N THR A 182 -7.56 9.42 0.25
CA THR A 182 -7.57 10.46 1.29
C THR A 182 -6.16 11.00 1.48
N ALA A 183 -6.05 12.21 2.02
CA ALA A 183 -4.77 12.85 2.27
C ALA A 183 -4.16 12.35 3.58
N ALA A 184 -2.85 12.14 3.58
CA ALA A 184 -2.10 11.90 4.81
C ALA A 184 -1.80 13.23 5.52
N GLU A 185 -1.92 13.25 6.85
CA GLU A 185 -1.56 14.41 7.67
C GLU A 185 -0.05 14.54 7.86
N LYS A 186 0.66 13.41 7.88
CA LYS A 186 2.10 13.32 8.16
C LYS A 186 2.75 12.17 7.41
N ILE A 187 4.06 12.32 7.17
CA ILE A 187 4.94 11.28 6.66
C ILE A 187 6.03 11.02 7.71
N TYR A 188 6.24 9.76 8.06
CA TYR A 188 7.36 9.28 8.86
C TYR A 188 8.32 8.54 7.96
N ARG A 189 9.61 8.84 8.06
CA ARG A 189 10.69 8.07 7.43
C ARG A 189 11.41 7.27 8.50
N ILE A 190 11.52 5.96 8.30
CA ILE A 190 12.08 5.03 9.29
C ILE A 190 13.14 4.18 8.60
N ASP A 191 14.36 4.17 9.15
CA ASP A 191 15.49 3.38 8.62
C ASP A 191 15.79 3.70 7.14
N GLU A 192 15.78 4.99 6.79
CA GLU A 192 15.99 5.49 5.42
C GLU A 192 17.38 5.10 4.89
N ILE A 193 17.42 4.47 3.71
CA ILE A 193 18.63 3.94 3.05
C ILE A 193 18.53 3.92 1.53
#